data_AF-A0A660RZ08-F1
#
_entry.id   AF-A0A660RZ08-F1
#
_cell.length_a   1.000
_cell.length_b   1.000
_cell.length_c   1.000
_cell.angle_alpha   90.00
_cell.angle_beta   90.00
_cell.angle_gamma   90.00
#
_symmetry.space_group_name_H-M   'P 1'
#
loop_
_entity.id
_entity.type
_entity.pdbx_description
1 polymer ?
#
loop_
_entity_poly.entity_id
_entity_poly.type
_entity_poly.pdbx_seq_one_letter_code
_entity_poly.pdbx_strand_id
1 'polypeptide(L)'
;MALEFARPERVTSSRAVSKQPCCISVLVVTGKGGGTGILTIRNGPTSDSEIIAKFQVAVAESRPFNFSQGLYLNRGCYIELNDYIEEALVLIKEI
;
A
#
# COMPACT_ATOMS: atom_id res chain seq x y z
N MET A 1 9.44 0.79 31.25
CA MET A 1 9.06 1.29 29.92
C MET A 1 8.82 0.07 29.06
N ALA A 2 7.56 -0.33 28.87
CA ALA A 2 7.24 -1.50 28.08
C ALA A 2 7.56 -1.18 26.60
N LEU A 3 8.37 -2.02 25.97
CA LEU A 3 8.52 -2.03 24.51
C LEU A 3 7.15 -2.42 23.96
N GLU A 4 6.36 -1.45 23.50
CA GLU A 4 5.23 -1.74 22.63
C GLU A 4 5.79 -2.29 21.32
N PHE A 5 5.86 -3.62 21.24
CA PHE A 5 6.00 -4.29 19.96
C PHE A 5 4.76 -3.92 19.16
N ALA A 6 4.92 -3.03 18.16
CA ALA A 6 3.89 -2.76 17.17
C ALA A 6 3.41 -4.12 16.65
N ARG A 7 2.15 -4.47 16.96
CA ARG A 7 1.60 -5.76 16.54
C ARG A 7 1.70 -5.85 15.02
N PRO A 8 2.21 -6.96 14.46
CA PRO A 8 2.28 -7.10 13.02
C PRO A 8 0.88 -6.95 12.43
N GLU A 9 0.74 -6.02 11.48
CA GLU A 9 -0.50 -5.77 10.77
C GLU A 9 -0.81 -7.03 9.94
N ARG A 10 -1.99 -7.63 10.14
CA ARG A 10 -2.34 -8.87 9.44
C ARG A 10 -2.58 -8.57 7.96
N VAL A 11 -1.69 -9.07 7.09
CA VAL A 11 -1.88 -9.03 5.63
C VAL A 11 -2.91 -10.07 5.22
N THR A 12 -3.91 -9.65 4.45
CA THR A 12 -5.06 -10.48 4.06
C THR A 12 -5.27 -10.54 2.56
N SER A 13 -4.77 -9.55 1.84
CA SER A 13 -4.65 -9.57 0.39
C SER A 13 -3.33 -8.94 -0.02
N SER A 14 -2.75 -9.43 -1.10
CA SER A 14 -1.47 -8.95 -1.60
C SER A 14 -1.36 -9.22 -3.08
N ARG A 15 -0.71 -8.32 -3.83
CA ARG A 15 -0.47 -8.52 -5.27
C ARG A 15 0.70 -7.70 -5.78
N ALA A 16 1.36 -8.23 -6.81
CA ALA A 16 2.25 -7.44 -7.65
C ALA A 16 1.41 -6.56 -8.59
N VAL A 17 1.63 -5.25 -8.53
CA VAL A 17 1.00 -4.25 -9.40
C VAL A 17 1.84 -4.02 -10.66
N SER A 18 3.18 -4.04 -10.55
CA SER A 18 4.09 -4.11 -11.70
C SER A 18 5.35 -4.90 -11.34
N LYS A 19 5.95 -5.54 -12.35
CA LYS A 19 7.23 -6.26 -12.26
C LYS A 19 8.41 -5.45 -12.82
N GLN A 20 8.15 -4.25 -13.34
CA GLN A 20 9.13 -3.37 -13.96
C GLN A 20 9.27 -2.07 -13.15
N PRO A 21 10.36 -1.31 -13.31
CA PRO A 21 10.46 0.03 -12.77
C PRO A 21 9.22 0.85 -13.12
N CYS A 22 8.63 1.49 -12.11
CA CYS A 22 7.39 2.23 -12.29
C CYS A 22 7.32 3.43 -11.34
N CYS A 23 6.41 4.34 -11.67
CA CYS A 23 6.07 5.49 -10.85
C CYS A 23 4.57 5.47 -10.55
N ILE A 24 4.22 5.59 -9.27
CA ILE A 24 2.83 5.73 -8.82
C ILE A 24 2.52 7.23 -8.74
N SER A 25 1.53 7.69 -9.50
CA SER A 25 1.08 9.09 -9.45
C SER A 25 -0.10 9.27 -8.49
N VAL A 26 -1.01 8.30 -8.47
CA VAL A 26 -2.22 8.32 -7.63
C VAL A 26 -2.46 6.94 -7.05
N LEU A 27 -2.81 6.91 -5.77
CA LEU A 27 -3.31 5.74 -5.08
C LEU A 27 -4.66 6.09 -4.47
N VAL A 28 -5.72 5.33 -4.79
CA VAL A 28 -7.01 5.44 -4.12
C VAL A 28 -7.21 4.19 -3.28
N VAL A 29 -7.48 4.39 -1.99
CA VAL A 29 -7.65 3.29 -1.03
C VAL A 29 -9.04 3.40 -0.41
N THR A 30 -9.79 2.31 -0.44
CA THR A 30 -11.13 2.22 0.14
C THR A 30 -11.08 1.37 1.41
N GLY A 31 -11.37 2.00 2.54
CA GLY A 31 -11.43 1.34 3.84
C GLY A 31 -12.73 0.57 4.05
N LYS A 32 -12.64 -0.62 4.63
CA LYS A 32 -13.78 -1.43 5.06
C LYS A 32 -14.28 -0.94 6.42
N GLY A 33 -15.60 -0.94 6.60
CA GLY A 33 -16.30 -0.85 7.88
C GLY A 33 -15.54 -1.50 9.06
N GLY A 34 -15.41 -0.85 10.23
CA GLY A 34 -15.05 -1.51 11.50
C GLY A 34 -13.58 -1.47 11.95
N GLY A 35 -12.69 -0.69 11.32
CA GLY A 35 -11.34 -0.45 11.84
C GLY A 35 -10.48 0.52 11.00
N THR A 36 -9.19 0.64 11.35
CA THR A 36 -8.22 1.36 10.50
C THR A 36 -7.56 0.37 9.56
N GLY A 37 -7.74 0.59 8.27
CA GLY A 37 -7.08 -0.16 7.22
C GLY A 37 -5.69 0.36 6.94
N ILE A 38 -4.80 -0.58 6.60
CA ILE A 38 -3.40 -0.30 6.30
C ILE A 38 -3.05 -0.93 4.98
N LEU A 39 -2.58 -0.09 4.06
CA LEU A 39 -1.99 -0.49 2.80
C LEU A 39 -0.48 -0.29 2.88
N THR A 40 0.29 -1.33 2.58
CA THR A 40 1.74 -1.27 2.49
C THR A 40 2.16 -1.34 1.03
N ILE A 41 3.07 -0.46 0.61
CA ILE A 41 3.73 -0.50 -0.70
C ILE A 41 5.17 -0.96 -0.51
N ARG A 42 5.60 -1.87 -1.37
CA ARG A 42 6.96 -2.38 -1.43
C ARG A 42 7.61 -2.12 -2.78
N ASN A 43 8.92 -1.90 -2.75
CA ASN A 43 9.76 -1.67 -3.93
C ASN A 43 10.31 -2.99 -4.47
N GLY A 44 9.49 -3.65 -5.26
CA GLY A 44 9.76 -4.95 -5.87
C GLY A 44 8.46 -5.71 -6.13
N PRO A 45 8.52 -6.91 -6.74
CA PRO A 45 7.33 -7.66 -7.13
C PRO A 45 6.89 -8.71 -6.08
N THR A 46 7.49 -8.71 -4.88
CA THR A 46 7.27 -9.76 -3.86
C THR A 46 7.06 -9.18 -2.45
N SER A 47 6.50 -10.00 -1.55
CA SER A 47 6.31 -9.67 -0.12
C SER A 47 7.63 -9.50 0.66
N ASP A 48 8.74 -10.02 0.15
CA ASP A 48 10.07 -9.86 0.78
C ASP A 48 10.76 -8.55 0.36
N SER A 49 10.15 -7.79 -0.56
CA SER A 49 10.69 -6.52 -1.04
C SER A 49 10.63 -5.43 0.04
N GLU A 50 11.51 -4.44 -0.07
CA GLU A 50 11.62 -3.32 0.89
C GLU A 50 10.30 -2.55 1.00
N ILE A 51 9.82 -2.30 2.22
CA ILE A 51 8.67 -1.43 2.47
C ILE A 51 9.12 0.01 2.26
N ILE A 52 8.45 0.72 1.37
CA ILE A 52 8.74 2.12 1.06
C ILE A 52 7.64 3.08 1.53
N ALA A 53 6.41 2.59 1.70
CA ALA A 53 5.32 3.40 2.21
C ALA A 53 4.25 2.57 2.91
N LYS A 54 3.60 3.18 3.91
CA LYS A 54 2.39 2.68 4.55
C LYS A 54 1.33 3.76 4.58
N PHE A 55 0.10 3.42 4.22
CA PHE A 55 -1.03 4.33 4.16
C PHE A 55 -2.11 3.83 5.10
N GLN A 56 -2.51 4.68 6.03
CA GLN A 56 -3.59 4.42 6.96
C GLN A 56 -4.88 5.08 6.47
N VAL A 57 -5.96 4.31 6.45
CA VAL A 57 -7.29 4.76 6.03
C VAL A 57 -8.31 4.35 7.10
N ALA A 58 -9.12 5.31 7.54
CA ALA A 58 -10.18 5.07 8.50
C ALA A 58 -11.46 4.56 7.82
N VAL A 59 -12.38 4.08 8.64
CA VAL A 59 -13.57 3.33 8.26
C VAL A 59 -14.45 4.05 7.22
N ALA A 60 -14.85 3.32 6.17
CA ALA A 60 -15.87 3.67 5.17
C ALA A 60 -15.61 4.92 4.34
N GLU A 61 -14.35 5.19 4.04
CA GLU A 61 -13.96 6.28 3.13
C GLU A 61 -13.05 5.77 2.01
N SER A 62 -13.29 6.30 0.81
CA SER A 62 -12.34 6.22 -0.30
C SER A 62 -11.42 7.43 -0.24
N ARG A 63 -10.14 7.20 0.05
CA ARG A 63 -9.15 8.27 0.21
C ARG A 63 -8.15 8.28 -0.95
N PRO A 64 -8.06 9.38 -1.72
CA PRO A 64 -7.01 9.55 -2.70
C PRO A 64 -5.71 10.05 -2.05
N PHE A 65 -4.60 9.43 -2.44
CA PHE A 65 -3.24 9.85 -2.15
C PHE A 65 -2.60 10.25 -3.48
N ASN A 66 -2.44 11.56 -3.66
CA ASN A 66 -1.82 12.14 -4.85
C ASN A 66 -0.35 12.42 -4.56
N PHE A 67 0.55 11.87 -5.38
CA PHE A 67 1.98 12.08 -5.24
C PHE A 67 2.44 13.13 -6.25
N SER A 68 2.63 14.38 -5.81
CA SER A 68 2.99 15.50 -6.71
C SER A 68 4.28 15.25 -7.50
N GLN A 69 5.22 14.51 -6.93
CA GLN A 69 6.46 14.09 -7.61
C GLN A 69 6.43 12.63 -8.07
N GLY A 70 5.34 11.91 -7.80
CA GLY A 70 5.28 10.46 -7.97
C GLY A 70 6.06 9.68 -6.92
N LEU A 71 5.65 8.43 -6.68
CA LEU A 71 6.39 7.48 -5.86
C LEU A 71 7.13 6.51 -6.79
N TYR A 72 8.44 6.71 -6.92
CA TYR A 72 9.28 5.94 -7.82
C TYR A 72 9.72 4.62 -7.20
N LEU A 73 9.56 3.55 -7.97
CA LEU A 73 9.85 2.18 -7.59
C LEU A 73 10.74 1.56 -8.67
N ASN A 74 12.01 1.32 -8.34
CA ASN A 74 13.00 0.86 -9.31
C ASN A 74 13.03 -0.66 -9.52
N ARG A 75 12.27 -1.44 -8.74
CA ARG A 75 12.24 -2.91 -8.82
C ARG A 75 10.86 -3.48 -9.14
N GLY A 76 9.84 -2.65 -9.34
CA GLY A 76 8.44 -3.07 -9.40
C GLY A 76 7.63 -2.57 -8.21
N CYS A 77 6.34 -2.87 -8.24
CA CYS A 77 5.39 -2.46 -7.22
C CYS A 77 4.65 -3.69 -6.69
N TYR A 78 4.69 -3.88 -5.38
CA TYR A 78 3.91 -4.88 -4.67
C TYR A 78 3.14 -4.20 -3.55
N ILE A 79 1.86 -4.54 -3.43
CA ILE A 79 0.97 -3.98 -2.42
C ILE A 79 0.45 -5.07 -1.50
N GLU A 80 0.34 -4.73 -0.23
CA GLU A 80 -0.23 -5.57 0.82
C GLU A 80 -1.35 -4.80 1.51
N LEU A 81 -2.49 -5.48 1.69
CA LEU A 81 -3.70 -4.95 2.29
C LEU A 81 -4.02 -5.77 3.54
N ASN A 82 -4.57 -5.12 4.56
CA ASN A 82 -5.10 -5.81 5.74
C ASN A 82 -6.63 -6.02 5.64
N ASP A 83 -7.21 -6.67 6.67
CA ASP A 83 -8.64 -7.04 6.74
C ASP A 83 -9.60 -5.82 6.67
N TYR A 84 -9.09 -4.61 6.87
CA TYR A 84 -9.85 -3.37 6.89
C TYR A 84 -9.67 -2.53 5.61
N ILE A 85 -9.01 -3.06 4.58
CA ILE A 85 -8.99 -2.45 3.24
C ILE A 85 -9.80 -3.31 2.30
N GLU A 86 -10.78 -2.70 1.65
CA GLU A 86 -11.63 -3.34 0.66
C GLU A 86 -10.96 -3.36 -0.71
N GLU A 87 -10.44 -2.21 -1.13
CA GLU A 87 -9.82 -2.06 -2.44
C GLU A 87 -8.68 -1.04 -2.43
N ALA A 88 -7.71 -1.26 -3.32
CA ALA A 88 -6.68 -0.30 -3.66
C ALA A 88 -6.57 -0.17 -5.18
N LEU A 89 -6.78 1.05 -5.69
CA LEU A 89 -6.59 1.40 -7.09
C LEU A 89 -5.31 2.20 -7.23
N VAL A 90 -4.42 1.78 -8.13
CA VAL A 90 -3.10 2.38 -8.30
C VAL A 90 -2.96 2.84 -9.74
N LEU A 91 -2.72 4.14 -9.93
CA LEU A 91 -2.35 4.67 -11.24
C LEU A 91 -0.82 4.63 -11.36
N ILE A 92 -0.35 3.71 -12.21
CA ILE A 92 1.07 3.50 -12.46
C ILE A 92 1.47 3.95 -13.86
N LYS A 93 2.71 4.40 -13.99
CA LYS A 93 3.41 4.58 -15.26
C LYS A 93 4.69 3.74 -15.23
N GLU A 94 4.82 2.79 -16.16
CA GLU A 94 6.05 2.02 -16.35
C GLU A 94 7.14 2.89 -17.00
N ILE A 95 8.40 2.63 -16.64
CA ILE A 95 9.58 3.42 -17.02
C ILE A 95 10.57 2.53 -17.77
#